data_AF-A0A932YQV5-F1
#
_entry.id   AF-A0A932YQV5-F1
#
_cell.length_a   1.000
_cell.length_b   1.000
_cell.length_c   1.000
_cell.angle_alpha   90.00
_cell.angle_beta   90.00
_cell.angle_gamma   90.00
#
_symmetry.space_group_name_H-M   'P 1'
#
loop_
_entity.id
_entity.type
_entity.pdbx_description
1 polymer ?
#
loop_
_entity_poly.entity_id
_entity_poly.type
_entity_poly.pdbx_seq_one_letter_code
_entity_poly.pdbx_strand_id
1 'polypeptide(L)'
;MTTYSTRHYQSRYHRIAATAGRLSRSFFLKALMVLAIVIFSGSYLYKINNTSTTGYVIQDLDLKVRDLERENQRLSLEVAKYSSMNTIKKRIGELGLTEAKDVEYLTAGGSVVAKR
;
A
#
# COMPACT_ATOMS: atom_id res chain seq x y z
N MET A 1 -30.92 -22.99 -82.57
CA MET A 1 -31.24 -21.60 -82.15
C MET A 1 -31.61 -21.71 -80.66
N THR A 2 -30.87 -21.32 -79.64
CA THR A 2 -29.72 -20.42 -79.46
C THR A 2 -29.02 -20.82 -78.14
N THR A 3 -27.73 -21.18 -78.19
CA THR A 3 -26.87 -21.31 -76.99
C THR A 3 -25.72 -20.35 -77.15
N TYR A 4 -25.93 -19.09 -76.76
CA TYR A 4 -24.87 -18.09 -76.69
C TYR A 4 -24.98 -17.29 -75.39
N SER A 5 -23.81 -17.13 -74.76
CA SER A 5 -23.48 -16.08 -73.81
C SER A 5 -23.95 -16.22 -72.35
N THR A 6 -23.32 -17.12 -71.60
CA THR A 6 -23.27 -17.02 -70.11
C THR A 6 -21.85 -17.03 -69.52
N ARG A 7 -20.80 -17.08 -70.37
CA ARG A 7 -19.41 -17.26 -69.88
C ARG A 7 -18.66 -15.98 -69.51
N HIS A 8 -19.16 -14.79 -69.88
CA HIS A 8 -18.41 -13.53 -69.70
C HIS A 8 -18.76 -12.71 -68.45
N TYR A 9 -19.70 -13.15 -67.61
CA TYR A 9 -20.12 -12.37 -66.44
C TYR A 9 -19.28 -12.64 -65.17
N GLN A 10 -18.63 -13.80 -65.09
CA GLN A 10 -18.01 -14.28 -63.84
C GLN A 10 -16.60 -13.71 -63.56
N SER A 11 -15.84 -13.28 -64.57
CA SER A 11 -14.41 -12.95 -64.37
C SER A 11 -14.14 -11.55 -63.80
N ARG A 12 -15.13 -10.64 -63.83
CA ARG A 12 -14.96 -9.26 -63.31
C ARG A 12 -15.15 -9.13 -61.80
N TYR A 13 -15.92 -10.01 -61.14
CA TYR A 13 -16.21 -9.90 -59.70
C TYR A 13 -15.05 -10.33 -58.79
N HIS A 14 -14.20 -11.25 -59.25
CA HIS A 14 -13.14 -11.83 -58.44
C HIS A 14 -11.98 -10.87 -58.17
N ARG A 15 -11.76 -9.87 -59.04
CA ARG A 15 -10.68 -8.87 -58.86
C ARG A 15 -11.05 -7.74 -57.90
N ILE A 16 -12.35 -7.47 -57.71
CA ILE A 16 -12.86 -6.37 -56.89
C ILE A 16 -13.06 -6.82 -55.43
N ALA A 17 -13.38 -8.10 -55.22
CA ALA A 17 -13.53 -8.68 -53.89
C ALA A 17 -12.21 -8.73 -53.09
N ALA A 18 -11.09 -9.02 -53.75
CA ALA A 18 -9.78 -9.13 -53.10
C ALA A 18 -9.25 -7.78 -52.58
N THR A 19 -9.53 -6.68 -53.29
CA THR A 19 -9.16 -5.32 -52.87
C THR A 19 -10.12 -4.76 -51.83
N ALA A 20 -11.42 -5.06 -51.91
CA ALA A 20 -12.41 -4.65 -50.91
C ALA A 20 -12.12 -5.25 -49.51
N GLY A 21 -11.72 -6.52 -49.45
CA GLY A 21 -11.36 -7.18 -48.18
C GLY A 21 -10.10 -6.61 -47.51
N ARG A 22 -9.10 -6.18 -48.30
CA ARG A 22 -7.86 -5.58 -47.78
C ARG A 22 -8.09 -4.18 -47.21
N LEU A 23 -8.98 -3.41 -47.84
CA LEU A 23 -9.38 -2.09 -47.34
C LEU A 23 -10.16 -2.22 -46.03
N SER A 24 -11.18 -3.09 -45.99
CA SER A 24 -11.99 -3.35 -44.78
C SER A 24 -11.14 -3.78 -43.57
N ARG A 25 -10.17 -4.68 -43.79
CA ARG A 25 -9.29 -5.17 -42.72
C ARG A 25 -8.39 -4.07 -42.15
N SER A 26 -7.94 -3.15 -43.00
CA SER A 26 -7.11 -2.00 -42.58
C SER A 26 -7.93 -0.95 -41.82
N PHE A 27 -9.17 -0.71 -42.23
CA PHE A 27 -10.09 0.18 -41.51
C PHE A 27 -10.44 -0.37 -40.12
N PHE A 28 -10.69 -1.67 -40.01
CA PHE A 28 -10.98 -2.32 -38.73
C PHE A 28 -9.82 -2.22 -37.74
N LEU A 29 -8.58 -2.48 -38.19
CA LEU A 29 -7.39 -2.35 -37.34
C LEU A 29 -7.18 -0.91 -36.84
N LYS A 30 -7.40 0.09 -37.69
CA LYS A 30 -7.31 1.51 -37.29
C LYS A 30 -8.38 1.87 -36.26
N ALA A 31 -9.61 1.42 -36.45
CA ALA A 31 -10.70 1.64 -35.50
C ALA A 31 -10.41 0.99 -34.13
N LEU A 32 -9.88 -0.23 -34.14
CA LEU A 32 -9.45 -0.92 -32.91
C LEU A 32 -8.32 -0.17 -32.19
N MET A 33 -7.36 0.38 -32.93
CA MET A 33 -6.25 1.14 -32.35
C MET A 33 -6.72 2.44 -31.71
N VAL A 34 -7.65 3.16 -32.36
CA VAL A 34 -8.27 4.37 -31.78
C VAL A 34 -9.08 4.02 -30.53
N LEU A 35 -9.85 2.93 -30.57
CA LEU A 35 -10.61 2.47 -29.41
C LEU A 35 -9.69 2.14 -28.23
N ALA A 36 -8.58 1.44 -28.48
CA ALA A 36 -7.59 1.14 -27.45
C ALA A 36 -7.03 2.43 -26.83
N ILE A 37 -6.64 3.43 -27.64
CA ILE A 37 -6.14 4.71 -27.15
C ILE A 37 -7.17 5.41 -26.26
N VAL A 38 -8.44 5.43 -26.66
CA VAL A 38 -9.52 6.04 -25.87
C VAL A 38 -9.71 5.32 -24.53
N ILE A 39 -9.72 3.99 -24.54
CA ILE A 39 -9.86 3.18 -23.32
C ILE A 39 -8.67 3.41 -22.37
N PHE A 40 -7.44 3.39 -22.88
CA PHE A 40 -6.24 3.62 -22.06
C PHE A 40 -6.20 5.04 -21.51
N SER A 41 -6.57 6.05 -22.33
CA SER A 41 -6.61 7.45 -21.89
C SER A 41 -7.69 7.67 -20.83
N GLY A 42 -8.90 7.14 -21.04
CA GLY A 42 -9.99 7.22 -20.07
C GLY A 42 -9.65 6.48 -18.76
N SER A 43 -9.03 5.31 -18.85
CA SER A 43 -8.58 4.54 -17.68
C SER A 43 -7.48 5.28 -16.91
N TYR A 44 -6.55 5.94 -17.61
CA TYR A 44 -5.52 6.75 -16.99
C TYR A 44 -6.12 7.92 -16.20
N LEU A 45 -7.10 8.62 -16.77
CA LEU A 45 -7.81 9.70 -16.08
C LEU A 45 -8.68 9.18 -14.92
N TYR A 46 -9.25 7.99 -15.03
CA TYR A 46 -9.97 7.38 -13.91
C TYR A 46 -9.01 7.04 -12.74
N LYS A 47 -7.84 6.47 -13.06
CA LYS A 47 -6.79 6.20 -12.07
C LYS A 47 -6.30 7.49 -11.40
N ILE A 48 -6.04 8.55 -12.15
CA ILE A 48 -5.57 9.82 -11.57
C ILE A 48 -6.62 10.44 -10.63
N ASN A 49 -7.90 10.37 -10.97
CA ASN A 49 -8.99 10.87 -10.12
C ASN A 49 -9.10 10.06 -8.82
N ASN A 50 -8.89 8.75 -8.87
CA ASN A 50 -8.90 7.91 -7.67
C ASN A 50 -7.59 8.03 -6.85
N THR A 51 -6.48 8.40 -7.50
CA THR A 51 -5.21 8.71 -6.82
C THR A 51 -5.33 9.94 -5.92
N SER A 52 -6.16 10.92 -6.24
CA SER A 52 -6.40 12.08 -5.37
C SER A 52 -6.97 11.67 -4.01
N THR A 53 -7.87 10.68 -3.97
CA THR A 53 -8.39 10.11 -2.71
C THR A 53 -7.30 9.37 -1.93
N THR A 54 -6.35 8.74 -2.65
CA THR A 54 -5.20 8.06 -2.05
C THR A 54 -4.23 9.06 -1.40
N GLY A 55 -4.04 10.25 -1.99
CA GLY A 55 -3.19 11.30 -1.42
C GLY A 55 -3.69 11.82 -0.07
N TYR A 56 -5.01 12.05 0.06
CA TYR A 56 -5.60 12.45 1.35
C TYR A 56 -5.51 11.37 2.42
N VAL A 57 -5.71 10.09 2.05
CA VAL A 57 -5.57 8.96 2.97
C VAL A 57 -4.12 8.82 3.45
N ILE A 58 -3.14 9.02 2.55
CA ILE A 58 -1.71 9.01 2.91
C ILE A 58 -1.39 10.17 3.86
N GLN A 59 -1.91 11.37 3.59
CA GLN A 59 -1.69 12.53 4.46
C GLN A 59 -2.27 12.33 5.86
N ASP A 60 -3.49 11.78 5.96
CA ASP A 60 -4.11 11.47 7.25
C ASP A 60 -3.34 10.39 8.03
N LEU A 61 -2.83 9.37 7.32
CA LEU A 61 -1.96 8.35 7.92
C LEU A 61 -0.65 8.95 8.44
N ASP A 62 0.00 9.82 7.66
CA ASP A 62 1.25 10.49 8.07
C ASP A 62 1.04 11.36 9.31
N LEU A 63 -0.06 12.11 9.36
CA LEU A 63 -0.42 12.90 10.53
C LEU A 63 -0.62 12.02 11.77
N LYS A 64 -1.31 10.89 11.65
CA LYS A 64 -1.50 9.93 12.75
C LYS A 64 -0.19 9.32 13.23
N VAL A 65 0.71 8.94 12.32
CA VAL A 65 2.03 8.40 12.68
C VAL A 65 2.82 9.44 13.47
N ARG A 66 2.86 10.69 13.00
CA ARG A 66 3.58 11.78 13.68
C ARG A 66 3.01 12.11 15.05
N ASP A 67 1.69 11.97 15.23
CA ASP A 67 1.05 12.18 16.53
C ASP A 67 1.41 11.07 17.51
N LEU A 68 1.30 9.81 17.07
CA LEU A 68 1.68 8.64 17.87
C LEU A 68 3.17 8.64 18.25
N GLU A 69 4.06 9.07 17.36
CA GLU A 69 5.49 9.20 17.67
C GLU A 69 5.75 10.23 18.77
N ARG A 70 5.07 11.39 18.73
CA ARG A 70 5.18 12.41 19.78
C ARG A 70 4.65 11.91 21.11
N GLU A 71 3.53 11.21 21.10
CA GLU A 71 2.95 10.64 22.31
C GLU A 71 3.88 9.59 22.93
N ASN A 72 4.47 8.72 22.10
CA ASN A 72 5.44 7.74 22.55
C ASN A 72 6.70 8.40 23.15
N GLN A 73 7.24 9.43 22.50
CA GLN A 73 8.37 10.20 23.04
C GLN A 73 8.03 10.84 24.39
N ARG A 74 6.83 11.42 24.52
CA ARG A 74 6.37 12.00 25.79
C ARG A 74 6.26 10.96 26.90
N LEU A 75 5.64 9.82 26.60
CA LEU A 75 5.51 8.70 27.55
C LEU A 75 6.90 8.16 27.94
N SER A 76 7.82 8.04 26.99
CA SER A 76 9.19 7.60 27.25
C SER A 76 9.95 8.57 28.18
N LEU A 77 9.78 9.88 28.00
CA LEU A 77 10.34 10.89 28.90
C LEU A 77 9.72 10.83 30.30
N GLU A 78 8.42 10.54 30.39
CA GLU A 78 7.72 10.41 31.65
C GLU A 78 8.15 9.15 32.42
N VAL A 79 8.30 8.01 31.73
CA VAL A 79 8.91 6.80 32.27
C VAL A 79 10.33 7.09 32.76
N ALA A 80 11.16 7.75 31.95
CA ALA A 80 12.51 8.12 32.34
C ALA A 80 12.55 9.06 33.56
N LYS A 81 11.58 9.98 33.66
CA LYS A 81 11.43 10.87 34.82
C LYS A 81 11.06 10.08 36.07
N TYR A 82 10.12 9.16 35.99
CA TYR A 82 9.72 8.31 37.12
C TYR A 82 10.82 7.31 37.51
N SER A 83 11.53 6.73 36.54
CA SER A 83 12.63 5.79 36.77
C SER A 83 13.94 6.49 37.15
N SER A 84 14.04 7.80 36.99
CA SER A 84 15.25 8.53 37.35
C SER A 84 15.52 8.37 38.84
N MET A 85 16.79 8.09 39.16
CA MET A 85 17.28 7.96 40.53
C MET A 85 16.90 9.17 41.40
N ASN A 86 16.75 10.35 40.79
CA ASN A 86 16.35 11.57 41.48
C ASN A 86 14.90 11.52 41.98
N THR A 87 13.96 10.98 41.19
CA THR A 87 12.56 10.78 41.61
C THR A 87 12.43 9.70 42.66
N ILE A 88 13.21 8.62 42.53
CA ILE A 88 13.27 7.54 43.52
C ILE A 88 13.80 8.09 44.85
N LYS A 89 14.91 8.84 44.84
CA LYS A 89 15.47 9.49 46.05
C LYS A 89 14.49 10.47 46.68
N LYS A 90 13.76 11.26 45.89
CA LYS A 90 12.74 12.18 46.41
C LYS A 90 11.60 11.43 47.11
N ARG A 91 11.09 10.34 46.52
CA ARG A 91 10.05 9.50 47.16
C ARG A 91 10.56 8.78 48.41
N ILE A 92 11.81 8.32 48.43
CA ILE A 92 12.44 7.72 49.63
C ILE A 92 12.46 8.74 50.78
N GLY A 93 12.82 9.99 50.51
CA GLY A 93 12.78 11.07 51.49
C GLY A 93 11.37 11.43 51.97
N GLU A 94 10.37 11.47 51.07
CA GLU A 94 8.95 11.71 51.43
C GLU A 94 8.34 10.57 52.25
N LEU A 95 8.80 9.33 52.06
CA LEU A 95 8.36 8.14 52.80
C LEU A 95 9.08 7.97 54.15
N GLY A 96 9.95 8.90 54.54
CA GLY A 96 10.70 8.82 55.79
C GLY A 96 11.70 7.66 55.85
N LEU A 97 12.08 7.11 54.69
CA LEU A 97 13.03 6.01 54.60
C LEU A 97 14.46 6.55 54.68
N THR A 98 15.27 5.99 55.56
CA THR A 98 16.69 6.35 55.75
C THR A 98 17.61 5.47 54.92
N GLU A 99 18.74 6.01 54.49
CA GLU A 99 19.74 5.28 53.70
C GLU A 99 20.26 4.06 54.48
N ALA A 100 20.13 2.87 53.90
CA ALA A 100 20.61 1.63 54.49
C ALA A 100 22.15 1.59 54.48
N LYS A 101 22.76 1.90 55.62
CA LYS A 101 24.23 1.96 55.77
C LYS A 101 24.89 0.58 55.88
N ASP A 102 24.15 -0.40 56.36
CA ASP A 102 24.63 -1.77 56.56
C ASP A 102 23.57 -2.73 56.05
N VAL A 103 23.81 -3.29 54.86
CA VAL A 103 22.91 -4.26 54.24
C VAL A 103 23.48 -5.64 54.52
N GLU A 104 22.99 -6.27 55.60
CA GLU A 104 23.35 -7.65 55.91
C GLU A 104 22.50 -8.60 55.06
N TYR A 105 23.11 -9.13 54.00
CA TYR A 105 22.46 -10.12 53.14
C TYR A 105 22.45 -11.48 53.86
N LEU A 106 21.31 -11.82 54.45
CA LEU A 106 21.08 -13.16 54.97
C LEU A 106 21.14 -14.15 53.81
N THR A 107 22.23 -14.93 53.76
CA THR A 107 22.32 -16.07 52.86
C THR A 107 21.37 -17.11 53.41
N ALA A 108 20.21 -17.29 52.77
CA ALA A 108 19.31 -18.38 53.10
C ALA A 108 20.09 -19.69 52.90
N GLY A 109 20.53 -20.29 54.01
CA GLY A 109 21.25 -21.57 54.00
C GLY A 109 20.45 -22.54 53.15
N GLY A 110 21.12 -23.10 52.13
CA GLY A 110 20.49 -23.77 51.00
C GLY A 110 19.34 -24.68 51.41
N SER A 111 18.12 -24.16 51.32
CA SER A 111 16.93 -24.99 51.36
C SER A 111 16.91 -25.73 50.03
N VAL A 112 17.39 -26.97 50.06
CA VAL A 112 17.18 -27.93 48.99
C VAL A 112 15.68 -28.14 48.89
N VAL A 113 15.02 -27.32 48.07
CA VAL A 113 13.61 -27.49 47.74
C VAL A 113 13.54 -28.66 46.76
N ALA A 114 12.99 -29.79 47.22
CA ALA A 114 12.74 -30.94 46.38
C ALA A 114 11.73 -30.57 45.27
N LYS A 115 12.19 -30.64 44.02
CA LYS A 115 11.33 -30.49 42.85
C LYS A 115 10.47 -31.75 42.74
N ARG A 116 9.14 -31.60 42.84
CA ARG A 116 8.18 -32.64 42.43
C ARG A 116 8.09 -32.74 40.91
#